data_AF-A0A392U9I9-F1
#
_entry.id   AF-A0A392U9I9-F1
#
_cell.length_a   1.000
_cell.length_b   1.000
_cell.length_c   1.000
_cell.angle_alpha   90.00
_cell.angle_beta   90.00
_cell.angle_gamma   90.00
#
_symmetry.space_group_name_H-M   'P 1'
#
loop_
_entity.id
_entity.type
_entity.pdbx_description
1 polymer ?
#
loop_
_entity_poly.entity_id
_entity_poly.type
_entity_poly.pdbx_seq_one_letter_code
_entity_poly.pdbx_strand_id
1 'polypeptide(L)' 'MGRELGELKQGKSTVAEYTQRFNELVRYSLEVNRALDGKAKMKKYRYGLRGDIAHAVSLQQIRDFGDLIQKAYSA' A
#
# COMPACT_ATOMS: atom_id res chain seq x y z
N MET A 1 -12.01 -10.08 -5.70
CA MET A 1 -10.77 -9.33 -5.98
C MET A 1 -10.83 -7.86 -5.55
N GLY A 2 -11.69 -6.98 -6.09
CA GLY A 2 -11.76 -5.57 -5.64
C GLY A 2 -12.04 -5.35 -4.14
N ARG A 3 -12.90 -6.19 -3.54
CA ARG A 3 -13.18 -6.19 -2.09
C ARG A 3 -11.97 -6.61 -1.24
N GLU A 4 -11.13 -7.52 -1.74
CA GLU A 4 -9.97 -8.04 -0.98
C GLU A 4 -8.87 -7.00 -0.85
N LEU A 5 -8.63 -6.20 -1.90
CA LEU A 5 -7.74 -5.04 -1.78
C LEU A 5 -8.35 -4.00 -0.82
N GLY A 6 -9.67 -3.82 -0.86
CA GLY A 6 -10.48 -3.01 0.06
C GLY A 6 -10.17 -3.28 1.54
N GLU A 7 -10.11 -4.55 1.89
CA GLU A 7 -9.97 -5.05 3.27
C GLU A 7 -8.51 -5.29 3.68
N LEU A 8 -7.55 -5.18 2.74
CA LEU A 8 -6.15 -5.52 3.02
C LEU A 8 -5.52 -4.57 4.06
N LYS A 9 -5.11 -5.15 5.20
CA LYS A 9 -4.38 -4.49 6.27
C LYS A 9 -3.06 -5.22 6.54
N GLN A 10 -2.00 -4.48 6.87
CA GLN A 10 -0.70 -5.01 7.25
C GLN A 10 -0.80 -5.83 8.54
N GLY A 11 -1.55 -5.35 9.53
CA GLY A 11 -1.71 -6.05 10.81
C GLY A 11 -0.37 -6.28 11.51
N LYS A 12 -0.07 -7.55 11.82
CA LYS A 12 1.19 -7.98 12.45
C LYS A 12 2.28 -8.39 11.45
N SER A 13 1.96 -8.45 10.16
CA SER A 13 2.92 -8.84 9.12
C SER A 13 3.96 -7.75 8.88
N THR A 14 5.09 -8.16 8.32
CA THR A 14 6.13 -7.24 7.89
C THR A 14 5.64 -6.36 6.73
N VAL A 15 6.28 -5.22 6.53
CA VAL A 15 6.03 -4.35 5.37
C VAL A 15 6.29 -5.11 4.06
N ALA A 16 7.26 -6.03 4.06
CA ALA A 16 7.56 -6.87 2.90
C ALA A 16 6.39 -7.75 2.50
N GLU A 17 5.86 -8.53 3.44
CA GLU A 17 4.74 -9.43 3.21
C GLU A 17 3.49 -8.66 2.78
N TYR A 18 3.21 -7.53 3.43
CA TYR A 18 2.10 -6.66 3.07
C TYR A 18 2.25 -6.09 1.65
N THR A 19 3.44 -5.59 1.31
CA THR A 19 3.75 -5.04 -0.03
C THR A 19 3.57 -6.08 -1.12
N GLN A 20 4.08 -7.29 -0.88
CA GLN A 20 3.95 -8.40 -1.81
C GLN A 20 2.47 -8.72 -2.06
N ARG A 21 1.68 -8.89 -1.00
CA ARG A 21 0.25 -9.21 -1.11
C ARG A 21 -0.56 -8.09 -1.76
N PHE A 22 -0.22 -6.83 -1.48
CA PHE A 22 -0.84 -5.68 -2.14
C PHE A 22 -0.55 -5.68 -3.64
N ASN A 23 0.70 -5.89 -4.05
CA ASN A 23 1.08 -5.91 -5.46
C ASN A 23 0.46 -7.10 -6.20
N GLU A 24 0.35 -8.26 -5.53
CA GLU A 24 -0.34 -9.42 -6.07
C GLU A 24 -1.81 -9.10 -6.36
N LEU A 25 -2.54 -8.57 -5.38
CA LEU A 25 -3.95 -8.20 -5.54
C LEU A 25 -4.16 -7.13 -6.61
N VAL A 26 -3.29 -6.13 -6.70
CA VAL A 26 -3.33 -5.10 -7.76
C VAL A 26 -3.02 -5.72 -9.13
N ARG A 27 -2.05 -6.62 -9.23
CA ARG A 27 -1.68 -7.28 -10.49
C ARG A 27 -2.79 -8.16 -11.03
N TYR A 28 -3.41 -9.00 -10.18
CA TYR A 28 -4.46 -9.93 -10.60
C TYR A 28 -5.82 -9.27 -10.77
N SER A 29 -6.04 -8.10 -10.16
CA SER A 29 -7.25 -7.31 -10.39
C SER A 29 -7.07 -6.38 -11.60
N LEU A 30 -7.24 -6.90 -12.83
CA LEU A 30 -7.14 -6.13 -14.08
C LEU A 30 -8.01 -4.87 -14.11
N GLU A 31 -9.18 -4.91 -13.46
CA GLU A 31 -10.11 -3.79 -13.30
C GLU A 31 -9.57 -2.72 -12.33
N VAL A 32 -8.96 -3.15 -11.22
CA VAL A 32 -8.40 -2.28 -10.18
C VAL A 32 -7.07 -1.69 -10.61
N ASN A 33 -6.26 -2.42 -11.38
CA ASN A 33 -5.00 -1.90 -11.93
C ASN A 33 -5.24 -0.79 -12.95
N ARG A 34 -6.27 -0.92 -13.81
CA ARG A 34 -6.69 0.14 -14.73
C ARG A 34 -7.41 1.30 -14.03
N ALA A 35 -8.14 1.04 -12.95
CA ALA A 35 -8.92 2.06 -12.24
C ALA A 35 -8.15 2.81 -11.14
N LEU A 36 -7.10 2.22 -10.56
CA LEU A 36 -6.26 2.89 -9.57
C LEU A 36 -5.23 3.78 -10.27
N ASP A 37 -5.57 5.06 -10.35
CA ASP A 37 -4.58 6.11 -10.58
C ASP A 37 -3.43 5.99 -9.55
N GLY A 38 -2.21 6.40 -9.92
CA GLY A 38 -1.02 6.28 -9.07
C GLY A 38 -1.25 6.85 -7.67
N LYS A 39 -1.98 7.97 -7.58
CA LYS A 39 -2.36 8.58 -6.30
C LYS A 39 -3.37 7.75 -5.49
N ALA A 40 -4.34 7.13 -6.16
CA ALA A 40 -5.31 6.25 -5.51
C ALA A 40 -4.63 4.97 -4.98
N LYS A 41 -3.69 4.40 -5.74
CA LYS A 41 -2.87 3.26 -5.32
C LYS A 41 -2.07 3.59 -4.05
N MET A 42 -1.41 4.74 -4.03
CA MET A 42 -0.64 5.21 -2.86
C MET A 42 -1.55 5.43 -1.64
N LYS A 43 -2.69 6.12 -1.81
CA LYS A 43 -3.66 6.33 -0.73
C LYS A 43 -4.16 4.99 -0.17
N LYS A 44 -4.42 4.04 -1.05
CA LYS A 44 -4.92 2.71 -0.68
C LYS A 44 -3.90 1.92 0.13
N TYR A 45 -2.65 1.92 -0.31
CA TYR A 45 -1.53 1.29 0.39
C TYR A 45 -1.31 1.90 1.78
N ARG A 46 -1.24 3.23 1.87
CA ARG A 46 -1.04 3.94 3.14
C ARG A 46 -2.16 3.68 4.16
N TYR A 47 -3.40 3.54 3.70
CA TYR A 47 -4.53 3.19 4.57
C TYR A 47 -4.46 1.76 5.12
N GLY A 48 -3.76 0.85 4.44
CA GLY A 48 -3.59 -0.52 4.87
C GLY A 48 -2.37 -0.74 5.77
N LEU A 49 -1.42 0.19 5.83
CA LEU A 49 -0.26 0.10 6.71
C LEU A 49 -0.65 0.05 8.19
N ARG A 50 0.23 -0.54 9.01
CA ARG A 50 0.12 -0.55 10.47
C ARG A 50 0.15 0.89 10.98
N GLY A 51 -0.61 1.20 12.03
CA GLY A 51 -0.88 2.59 12.44
C GLY A 51 0.36 3.45 12.70
N ASP A 52 1.38 2.88 13.33
CA ASP A 52 2.68 3.48 13.59
C ASP A 52 3.47 3.77 12.31
N ILE A 53 3.57 2.80 11.41
CA ILE A 53 4.25 2.96 10.11
C ILE A 53 3.50 3.96 9.24
N ALA A 54 2.17 3.84 9.18
CA ALA A 54 1.31 4.77 8.47
C ALA A 54 1.52 6.20 8.97
N HIS A 55 1.63 6.39 10.29
CA HIS A 55 1.91 7.69 10.89
C HIS A 55 3.31 8.20 10.52
N ALA A 56 4.36 7.41 10.66
CA ALA A 56 5.73 7.81 10.32
C ALA A 56 5.87 8.21 8.83
N VAL A 57 5.30 7.41 7.93
CA VAL A 57 5.27 7.68 6.49
C VAL A 57 4.43 8.92 6.15
N SER A 58 3.39 9.20 6.94
CA SER A 58 2.53 10.39 6.75
C SER A 58 3.25 11.71 6.90
N LEU A 59 4.31 11.74 7.70
CA LEU A 59 5.11 12.93 8.00
C LEU A 59 6.16 13.22 6.92
N GLN A 60 6.37 12.27 6.00
CA GLN A 60 7.38 12.39 4.96
C GLN A 60 6.76 12.88 3.65
N GLN A 61 7.54 13.64 2.88
CA GLN A 61 7.19 13.92 1.49
C GLN A 61 7.30 12.62 0.69
N ILE A 62 6.18 12.19 0.09
CA ILE A 62 6.11 11.01 -0.77
C ILE A 62 5.94 11.46 -2.21
N ARG A 63 6.88 11.07 -3.08
CA ARG A 63 6.84 11.45 -4.50
C ARG A 63 6.01 10.48 -5.32
N ASP A 64 6.22 9.20 -5.09
CA ASP A 64 5.66 8.11 -5.91
C ASP A 64 5.42 6.86 -5.06
N PHE A 65 4.81 5.85 -5.67
CA PHE A 65 4.55 4.58 -5.00
C PHE A 65 5.83 3.84 -4.56
N GLY A 66 6.91 3.92 -5.35
CA GLY A 66 8.19 3.31 -4.97
C GLY A 66 8.80 3.98 -3.73
N ASP A 67 8.78 5.30 -3.69
CA ASP A 67 9.24 6.10 -2.55
C ASP A 67 8.41 5.82 -1.29
N LEU A 68 7.09 5.66 -1.44
CA LEU A 68 6.19 5.25 -0.37
C LEU A 68 6.60 3.91 0.27
N ILE A 69 6.91 2.93 -0.57
CA ILE A 69 7.33 1.60 -0.13
C ILE A 69 8.67 1.67 0.62
N GLN A 70 9.66 2.37 0.06
CA GLN A 70 10.96 2.53 0.70
C GLN A 70 10.84 3.17 2.09
N LYS A 71 10.05 4.22 2.21
CA LYS A 71 9.83 4.90 3.49
C LYS A 71 9.08 4.03 4.50
N ALA A 72 8.16 3.18 4.04
CA ALA A 72 7.50 2.22 4.90
C ALA A 72 8.46 1.13 5.41
N TYR A 73 9.45 0.72 4.63
CA TYR A 73 10.48 -0.23 5.08
C TYR A 73 11.43 0.36 6.12
N SER A 74 11.64 1.68 6.11
CA SER A 74 12.54 2.39 7.02
C SER A 74 11.85 2.97 8.27
N ALA A 75 10.56 2.70 8.46
CA ALA A 75 9.77 3.17 9.60
C ALA A 75 9.72 2.11 10.71
#